data_AF-A0A363UAL2-F1
#
_entry.id   AF-A0A363UAL2-F1
#
_cell.length_a   1.000
_cell.length_b   1.000
_cell.length_c   1.000
_cell.angle_alpha   90.00
_cell.angle_beta   90.00
_cell.angle_gamma   90.00
#
_symmetry.space_group_name_H-M   'P 1'
#
loop_
_entity.id
_entity.type
_entity.pdbx_description
1 polymer ?
#
loop_
_entity_poly.entity_id
_entity_poly.type
_entity_poly.pdbx_seq_one_letter_code
_entity_poly.pdbx_strand_id
1 'polypeptide(L)'
;MNEETKKKINERYQQELNRGEFFWPDSIFKDLIVSLGIFVVLLLLATFVGIAAEPKADPADTSYLPRPEWYFLFLFKFLALYGQIPVIGKIEWLATVLVPAIGIGLLTLLPLLDKSPYRHYSRRIFALTTMGTVILDIVLLTVMASLPVPPDAEELAASTTLQAIGGLWIPAAVLTLLVLIYAFRRGMFWESTRRSIPLWITVAGSLAMVAMTVVISARAAAYPKPEEVEVASTLVDQIVAGQDLYSVQCVECHGDDGSVAVIEGVEGLEGEEITPINSTDVLYTLTDSAMYEVIAYGRPNAGMTPFGKAYGGELSRSEIDYIITFMRYTWDDRFEAPEIPELFPPLAAGEVPSYDVHIAPIVKRYCVSCHRAGKDNNNYLMTTYEEILTTGDQVDNNIIAGDMNSYLLQVIQGTPIMDPANPTEELIGVMPPKSVLKPNVVDVFIRWIMNGMPRTAEEAAALFVEPTPEPEATPTP
;
A
#
# COMPACT_ATOMS: atom_id res chain seq x y z
N MET A 1 38.62 33.84 48.08
CA MET A 1 37.80 32.71 48.60
C MET A 1 38.40 32.29 49.92
N ASN A 2 37.62 32.26 51.01
CA ASN A 2 38.12 32.00 52.37
C ASN A 2 38.43 30.49 52.56
N GLU A 3 39.38 30.14 53.44
CA GLU A 3 39.79 28.73 53.67
C GLU A 3 38.63 27.84 54.16
N GLU A 4 37.74 28.41 54.96
CA GLU A 4 36.53 27.74 55.44
C GLU A 4 35.58 27.36 54.29
N THR A 5 35.51 28.19 53.24
CA THR A 5 34.71 27.92 52.04
C THR A 5 35.30 26.76 51.23
N LYS A 6 36.62 26.69 51.10
CA LYS A 6 37.31 25.58 50.42
C LYS A 6 37.03 24.25 51.11
N LYS A 7 37.14 24.23 52.44
CA LYS A 7 36.88 23.02 53.24
C LYS A 7 35.45 22.51 53.05
N LYS A 8 34.46 23.41 53.10
CA LYS A 8 33.05 23.08 52.90
C LYS A 8 32.75 22.55 51.48
N ILE A 9 33.40 23.10 50.46
CA ILE A 9 33.30 22.60 49.07
C ILE A 9 33.90 21.20 48.96
N ASN A 10 35.07 20.98 49.57
CA ASN A 10 35.76 19.69 49.51
C ASN A 10 34.98 18.60 50.24
N GLU A 11 34.43 18.89 51.42
CA GLU A 11 33.54 17.97 52.16
C GLU A 11 32.31 17.59 51.33
N ARG A 12 31.69 18.56 50.66
CA ARG A 12 30.56 18.29 49.74
C ARG A 12 30.99 17.44 48.55
N TYR A 13 32.15 17.72 47.96
CA TYR A 13 32.69 16.94 46.85
C TYR A 13 32.94 15.47 47.25
N GLN A 14 33.53 15.24 48.42
CA GLN A 14 33.74 13.90 48.97
C GLN A 14 32.42 13.18 49.27
N GLN A 15 31.40 13.89 49.78
CA GLN A 15 30.06 13.32 49.95
C GLN A 15 29.43 12.88 48.62
N GLU A 16 29.55 13.68 47.56
CA GLU A 16 29.00 13.33 46.24
C GLU A 16 29.80 12.19 45.58
N LEU A 17 31.13 12.14 45.74
CA LEU A 17 31.95 11.02 45.27
C LEU A 17 31.54 9.70 45.93
N ASN A 18 31.30 9.70 47.25
CA ASN A 18 30.85 8.52 47.99
C ASN A 18 29.42 8.11 47.66
N ARG A 19 28.66 8.97 46.97
CA ARG A 19 27.26 8.73 46.58
C ARG A 19 27.11 8.37 45.10
N GLY A 20 28.15 8.61 44.29
CA GLY A 20 28.17 8.31 42.86
C GLY A 20 28.35 6.82 42.58
N GLU A 21 27.78 6.36 41.46
CA GLU A 21 28.05 5.01 40.95
C GLU A 21 29.39 4.96 40.21
N PHE A 22 30.04 3.79 40.21
CA PHE A 22 31.25 3.62 39.43
C PHE A 22 30.91 3.47 37.95
N PHE A 23 31.66 4.19 37.10
CA PHE A 23 31.51 4.07 35.64
C PHE A 23 31.72 2.62 35.17
N TRP A 24 32.73 1.96 35.74
CA TRP A 24 32.98 0.54 35.55
C TRP A 24 33.02 -0.15 36.91
N PRO A 25 32.28 -1.25 37.12
CA PRO A 25 31.47 -1.97 36.12
C PRO A 25 30.02 -1.50 36.01
N ASP A 26 29.53 -0.69 36.96
CA ASP A 26 28.08 -0.51 37.18
C ASP A 26 27.36 0.20 36.02
N SER A 27 27.86 1.36 35.57
CA SER A 27 27.21 2.11 34.47
C SER A 27 27.30 1.36 33.14
N ILE A 28 28.47 0.80 32.81
CA ILE A 28 28.65 0.03 31.56
C ILE A 28 27.74 -1.21 31.54
N PHE A 29 27.56 -1.91 32.66
CA PHE A 29 26.66 -3.05 32.71
C PHE A 29 25.20 -2.65 32.44
N LYS A 30 24.75 -1.51 32.98
CA LYS A 30 23.42 -0.95 32.68
C LYS A 30 23.29 -0.59 31.20
N ASP A 31 24.30 0.06 30.63
CA ASP A 31 24.32 0.43 29.20
C ASP A 31 24.29 -0.81 28.30
N LEU A 32 24.98 -1.88 28.69
CA LEU A 32 24.97 -3.15 27.97
C LEU A 32 23.59 -3.82 28.02
N ILE A 33 22.91 -3.79 29.18
CA ILE A 33 21.55 -4.33 29.29
C ILE A 33 20.58 -3.53 28.42
N VAL A 34 20.65 -2.19 28.46
CA VAL A 34 19.76 -1.33 27.68
C VAL A 34 20.03 -1.47 26.18
N SER A 35 21.29 -1.48 25.76
CA SER A 35 21.64 -1.65 24.33
C SER A 35 21.25 -3.04 23.81
N LEU A 36 21.44 -4.11 24.60
CA LEU A 36 20.95 -5.44 24.26
C LEU A 36 19.42 -5.46 24.14
N GLY A 37 18.71 -4.80 25.07
CA GLY A 37 17.25 -4.66 25.00
C GLY A 37 16.78 -3.97 23.71
N ILE A 38 17.40 -2.84 23.35
CA ILE A 38 17.10 -2.13 22.08
C ILE A 38 17.39 -3.03 20.88
N PHE A 39 18.52 -3.74 20.87
CA PHE A 39 18.89 -4.65 19.79
C PHE A 39 17.88 -5.79 19.62
N VAL A 40 17.43 -6.39 20.72
CA VAL A 40 16.38 -7.43 20.70
C VAL A 40 15.07 -6.85 20.15
N VAL A 41 14.67 -5.65 20.58
CA VAL A 41 13.46 -4.98 20.03
C VAL A 41 13.58 -4.75 18.53
N LEU A 42 14.75 -4.29 18.04
CA LEU A 42 14.97 -4.10 16.61
C LEU A 42 14.92 -5.42 15.83
N LEU A 43 15.49 -6.50 16.37
CA LEU A 43 15.38 -7.83 15.76
C LEU A 43 13.91 -8.29 15.68
N LEU A 44 13.14 -8.14 16.76
CA LEU A 44 11.73 -8.52 16.76
C LEU A 44 10.92 -7.69 15.75
N LEU A 45 11.14 -6.38 15.67
CA LEU A 45 10.49 -5.54 14.66
C LEU A 45 10.87 -5.96 13.24
N ALA A 46 12.16 -6.23 12.99
CA ALA A 46 12.63 -6.68 11.68
C ALA A 46 12.05 -8.04 11.27
N THR A 47 11.89 -8.98 12.22
CA THR A 47 11.38 -10.32 11.93
C THR A 47 9.86 -10.40 11.83
N PHE A 48 9.12 -9.60 12.60
CA PHE A 48 7.66 -9.72 12.71
C PHE A 48 6.86 -8.60 12.04
N VAL A 49 7.44 -7.40 11.88
CA VAL A 49 6.77 -6.26 11.24
C VAL A 49 7.29 -6.03 9.82
N GLY A 50 8.59 -6.24 9.60
CA GLY A 50 9.21 -6.04 8.29
C GLY A 50 9.20 -4.57 7.83
N ILE A 51 9.45 -4.36 6.53
CA ILE A 51 9.41 -3.04 5.87
C ILE A 51 8.30 -3.11 4.81
N ALA A 52 7.52 -2.03 4.66
CA ALA A 52 6.53 -1.95 3.60
C ALA A 52 7.22 -2.08 2.23
N ALA A 53 6.74 -3.00 1.39
CA ALA A 53 7.28 -3.18 0.06
C ALA A 53 6.79 -2.05 -0.85
N GLU A 54 7.72 -1.29 -1.43
CA GLU A 54 7.42 -0.33 -2.48
C GLU A 54 7.68 -0.97 -3.85
N PRO A 55 6.93 -0.55 -4.89
CA PRO A 55 7.19 -1.05 -6.23
C PRO A 55 8.60 -0.62 -6.66
N LYS A 56 9.21 -1.44 -7.52
CA LYS A 56 10.52 -1.13 -8.08
C LYS A 56 10.46 0.22 -8.81
N ALA A 57 11.49 1.04 -8.62
CA ALA A 57 11.52 2.38 -9.20
C ALA A 57 11.32 2.34 -10.73
N ASP A 58 10.28 3.04 -11.19
CA ASP A 58 9.91 3.17 -12.59
C ASP A 58 9.98 4.66 -13.01
N PRO A 59 10.93 5.06 -13.87
CA PRO A 59 11.04 6.45 -14.31
C PRO A 59 9.88 6.88 -15.22
N ALA A 60 9.07 5.95 -15.74
CA ALA A 60 7.89 6.25 -16.54
C ALA A 60 6.61 6.42 -15.70
N ASP A 61 6.64 6.07 -14.41
CA ASP A 61 5.52 6.28 -13.51
C ASP A 61 5.51 7.72 -12.99
N THR A 62 4.60 8.54 -13.53
CA THR A 62 4.36 9.92 -13.08
C THR A 62 3.27 10.02 -12.01
N SER A 63 2.62 8.91 -11.67
CA SER A 63 1.56 8.83 -10.66
C SER A 63 2.09 8.53 -9.25
N TYR A 64 3.29 7.96 -9.15
CA TYR A 64 3.96 7.73 -7.86
C TYR A 64 4.19 9.06 -7.12
N LEU A 65 3.71 9.13 -5.88
CA LEU A 65 3.91 10.27 -4.99
C LEU A 65 5.10 9.98 -4.05
N PRO A 66 6.31 10.48 -4.36
CA PRO A 66 7.49 10.21 -3.54
C PRO A 66 7.35 10.87 -2.17
N ARG A 67 7.10 10.08 -1.13
CA ARG A 67 7.14 10.52 0.26
C ARG A 67 8.49 10.09 0.85
N PRO A 68 9.20 10.99 1.56
CA PRO A 68 10.44 10.59 2.20
C PRO A 68 10.16 9.73 3.44
N GLU A 69 11.24 9.14 3.96
CA GLU A 69 11.23 8.34 5.18
C GLU A 69 10.59 9.05 6.37
N TRP A 70 10.04 8.27 7.31
CA TRP A 70 9.21 8.76 8.41
C TRP A 70 9.88 9.88 9.25
N TYR A 71 11.20 9.81 9.46
CA TYR A 71 11.96 10.80 10.20
C TYR A 71 12.17 12.13 9.44
N PHE A 72 11.82 12.20 8.16
CA PHE A 72 11.82 13.40 7.33
C PHE A 72 10.43 13.92 6.96
N LEU A 73 9.36 13.18 7.30
CA LEU A 73 7.98 13.58 6.98
C LEU A 73 7.61 14.96 7.55
N PHE A 74 8.06 15.30 8.76
CA PHE A 74 7.80 16.62 9.31
C PHE A 74 8.47 17.75 8.51
N LEU A 75 9.69 17.52 8.00
CA LEU A 75 10.42 18.49 7.17
C LEU A 75 9.78 18.63 5.80
N PHE A 76 9.38 17.50 5.22
CA PHE A 76 8.61 17.47 3.97
C PHE A 76 7.34 18.30 4.10
N LYS A 77 6.56 18.08 5.17
CA LYS A 77 5.33 18.82 5.39
C LYS A 77 5.59 20.29 5.71
N PHE A 78 6.58 20.58 6.54
CA PHE A 78 6.99 21.95 6.83
C PHE A 78 7.36 22.72 5.55
N LEU A 79 8.13 22.09 4.64
CA LEU A 79 8.52 22.70 3.37
C LEU A 79 7.31 22.91 2.45
N ALA A 80 6.39 21.94 2.39
CA ALA A 80 5.14 22.06 1.64
C ALA A 80 4.28 23.24 2.15
N LEU A 81 4.17 23.42 3.47
CA LEU A 81 3.47 24.56 4.06
C LEU A 81 4.21 25.89 3.87
N TYR A 82 5.54 25.87 3.92
CA TYR A 82 6.36 27.04 3.67
C TYR A 82 6.19 27.57 2.24
N GLY A 83 6.12 26.67 1.24
CA GLY A 83 5.89 27.04 -0.17
C GLY A 83 4.60 27.82 -0.40
N GLN A 84 3.64 27.74 0.53
CA GLN A 84 2.35 28.43 0.46
C GLN A 84 2.39 29.87 0.97
N ILE A 85 3.48 30.29 1.63
CA ILE A 85 3.62 31.66 2.13
C ILE A 85 3.81 32.61 0.94
N PRO A 86 2.94 33.62 0.75
CA PRO A 86 3.07 34.58 -0.33
C PRO A 86 4.46 35.25 -0.30
N VAL A 87 5.09 35.39 -1.47
CA VAL A 87 6.40 36.02 -1.69
C VAL A 87 7.59 35.21 -1.16
N ILE A 88 7.53 34.71 0.07
CA ILE A 88 8.64 34.02 0.76
C ILE A 88 8.73 32.54 0.36
N GLY A 89 7.58 31.88 0.10
CA GLY A 89 7.50 30.47 -0.28
C GLY A 89 8.15 30.13 -1.63
N LYS A 90 8.37 31.13 -2.50
CA LYS A 90 9.08 30.95 -3.78
C LYS A 90 10.60 30.80 -3.60
N ILE A 91 11.12 31.04 -2.39
CA ILE A 91 12.54 31.04 -2.09
C ILE A 91 12.85 29.84 -1.20
N GLU A 92 12.98 28.67 -1.84
CA GLU A 92 13.11 27.38 -1.13
C GLU A 92 14.36 27.30 -0.25
N TRP A 93 15.49 27.89 -0.67
CA TRP A 93 16.76 27.85 0.09
C TRP A 93 16.65 28.48 1.48
N LEU A 94 15.72 29.41 1.69
CA LEU A 94 15.46 29.99 3.01
C LEU A 94 14.91 28.93 3.97
N ALA A 95 13.97 28.10 3.52
CA ALA A 95 13.44 27.03 4.35
C ALA A 95 14.43 25.88 4.53
N THR A 96 15.19 25.52 3.49
CA THR A 96 16.04 24.32 3.53
C THR A 96 17.44 24.57 4.12
N VAL A 97 17.97 25.79 4.04
CA VAL A 97 19.32 26.13 4.54
C VAL A 97 19.25 27.04 5.75
N LEU A 98 18.51 28.16 5.65
CA LEU A 98 18.52 29.19 6.69
C LEU A 98 17.81 28.71 7.97
N VAL A 99 16.64 28.06 7.87
CA VAL A 99 15.90 27.58 9.06
C VAL A 99 16.70 26.54 9.86
N PRO A 100 17.25 25.46 9.27
CA PRO A 100 18.11 24.53 10.01
C PRO A 100 19.37 25.20 10.58
N ALA A 101 20.01 26.11 9.83
CA ALA A 101 21.17 26.85 10.32
C ALA A 101 20.84 27.71 11.54
N ILE A 102 19.67 28.39 11.54
CA ILE A 102 19.17 29.13 12.70
C ILE A 102 18.90 28.18 13.86
N GLY A 103 18.26 27.03 13.62
CA GLY A 103 17.98 26.01 14.65
C GLY A 103 19.26 25.51 15.32
N ILE A 104 20.26 25.12 14.52
CA ILE A 104 21.59 24.69 15.02
C ILE A 104 22.29 25.84 15.75
N GLY A 105 22.23 27.06 15.20
CA GLY A 105 22.79 28.25 15.84
C GLY A 105 22.16 28.53 17.21
N LEU A 106 20.84 28.44 17.32
CA LEU A 106 20.11 28.61 18.58
C LEU A 106 20.44 27.51 19.60
N LEU A 107 20.57 26.25 19.16
CA LEU A 107 20.98 25.14 20.04
C LEU A 107 22.44 25.28 20.50
N THR A 108 23.34 25.71 19.62
CA THR A 108 24.75 25.93 19.92
C THR A 108 24.95 27.10 20.87
N LEU A 109 24.18 28.18 20.68
CA LEU A 109 24.18 29.36 21.53
C LEU A 109 23.26 29.21 22.76
N LEU A 110 22.56 28.08 22.91
CA LEU A 110 21.65 27.82 24.03
C LEU A 110 22.30 28.05 25.40
N PRO A 111 23.56 27.64 25.67
CA PRO A 111 24.22 27.90 26.94
C PRO A 111 24.41 29.40 27.26
N LEU A 112 24.43 30.27 26.24
CA LEU A 112 24.53 31.73 26.40
C LEU A 112 23.15 32.40 26.49
N LEU A 113 22.18 31.86 25.77
CA LEU A 113 20.80 32.35 25.70
C LEU A 113 20.01 32.02 26.98
N ASP A 114 20.15 30.80 27.51
CA ASP A 114 19.55 30.36 28.76
C ASP A 114 20.44 30.74 29.96
N LYS A 115 20.11 31.87 30.61
CA LYS A 115 20.79 32.30 31.84
C LYS A 115 20.06 31.83 33.11
N SER A 116 19.25 30.77 33.03
CA SER A 116 18.58 30.20 34.20
C SER A 116 19.61 29.78 35.26
N PRO A 117 19.38 30.11 36.54
CA PRO A 117 20.30 29.77 37.63
C PRO A 117 20.19 28.28 38.02
N TYR A 118 19.20 27.56 37.48
CA TYR A 118 18.95 26.16 37.79
C TYR A 118 19.54 25.24 36.72
N ARG A 119 20.28 24.21 37.15
CA ARG A 119 20.86 23.18 36.26
C ARG A 119 19.88 22.04 35.96
N HIS A 120 19.04 21.67 36.91
CA HIS A 120 18.10 20.57 36.77
C HIS A 120 16.95 20.92 35.81
N TYR A 121 16.66 20.04 34.85
CA TYR A 121 15.78 20.32 33.71
C TYR A 121 14.37 20.75 34.13
N SER A 122 13.79 20.12 35.17
CA SER A 122 12.43 20.39 35.64
C SER A 122 12.20 21.83 36.12
N ARG A 123 13.27 22.57 36.42
CA ARG A 123 13.20 24.00 36.80
C ARG A 123 13.49 24.95 35.64
N ARG A 124 13.81 24.45 34.44
CA ARG A 124 14.07 25.23 33.23
C ARG A 124 12.81 25.38 32.39
N ILE A 125 11.80 26.06 32.94
CA ILE A 125 10.47 26.15 32.34
C ILE A 125 10.54 26.70 30.92
N PHE A 126 11.27 27.78 30.66
CA PHE A 126 11.40 28.36 29.31
C PHE A 126 11.90 27.32 28.29
N ALA A 127 13.02 26.66 28.59
CA ALA A 127 13.59 25.64 27.72
C ALA A 127 12.63 24.45 27.51
N LEU A 128 11.97 23.98 28.58
CA LEU A 128 10.99 22.90 28.50
C LEU A 128 9.75 23.29 27.68
N THR A 129 9.21 24.50 27.86
CA THR A 129 8.04 24.97 27.10
C THR A 129 8.35 25.16 25.63
N THR A 130 9.51 25.73 25.31
CA THR A 130 9.95 25.93 23.92
C THR A 130 10.24 24.58 23.25
N MET A 131 11.04 23.72 23.89
CA MET A 131 11.37 22.41 23.32
C MET A 131 10.15 21.49 23.22
N GLY A 132 9.26 21.51 24.21
CA GLY A 132 8.00 20.77 24.16
C GLY A 132 7.10 21.22 23.00
N THR A 133 7.01 22.52 22.75
CA THR A 133 6.26 23.06 21.59
C THR A 133 6.88 22.59 20.27
N VAL A 134 8.21 22.65 20.13
CA VAL A 134 8.90 22.22 18.90
C VAL A 134 8.75 20.72 18.67
N ILE A 135 8.91 19.88 19.71
CA ILE A 135 8.76 18.43 19.58
C ILE A 135 7.32 18.08 19.22
N LEU A 136 6.33 18.71 19.86
CA LEU A 136 4.93 18.51 19.51
C LEU A 136 4.65 18.90 18.05
N ASP A 137 5.21 20.01 17.58
CA ASP A 137 5.09 20.45 16.20
C ASP A 137 5.66 19.42 15.21
N ILE A 138 6.85 18.88 15.49
CA ILE A 138 7.45 17.80 14.68
C ILE A 138 6.51 16.59 14.58
N VAL A 139 5.92 16.16 15.70
CA VAL A 139 5.00 15.01 15.73
C VAL A 139 3.73 15.32 14.92
N LEU A 140 3.11 16.49 15.12
CA LEU A 140 1.87 16.85 14.44
C LEU A 140 2.08 17.08 12.94
N LEU A 141 3.19 17.69 12.53
CA LEU A 141 3.57 17.80 11.12
C LEU A 141 3.80 16.43 10.48
N THR A 142 4.40 15.48 11.22
CA THR A 142 4.54 14.09 10.75
C THR A 142 3.18 13.44 10.50
N VAL A 143 2.22 13.63 11.42
CA VAL A 143 0.83 13.16 11.25
C VAL A 143 0.16 13.82 10.03
N MET A 144 0.31 15.14 9.86
CA MET A 144 -0.24 15.85 8.70
C MET A 144 0.41 15.45 7.37
N ALA A 145 1.66 14.97 7.40
CA ALA A 145 2.38 14.46 6.23
C ALA A 145 1.83 13.11 5.76
N SER A 146 1.38 12.27 6.70
CA SER A 146 0.84 10.95 6.39
C SER A 146 -0.57 10.96 5.81
N LEU A 147 -1.30 12.09 5.91
CA LEU A 147 -2.68 12.18 5.43
C LEU A 147 -2.80 12.00 3.90
N PRO A 148 -3.94 11.45 3.42
CA PRO A 148 -4.22 11.31 1.99
C PRO A 148 -4.34 12.68 1.29
N VAL A 149 -4.15 12.67 -0.03
CA VAL A 149 -4.28 13.87 -0.86
C VAL A 149 -5.77 14.23 -1.00
N PRO A 150 -6.15 15.52 -0.89
CA PRO A 150 -7.52 15.96 -1.10
C PRO A 150 -8.05 15.62 -2.51
N PRO A 151 -9.32 15.20 -2.65
CA PRO A 151 -9.86 14.67 -3.90
C PRO A 151 -10.16 15.74 -4.96
N ASP A 152 -10.41 16.98 -4.54
CA ASP A 152 -10.75 18.10 -5.42
C ASP A 152 -10.04 19.40 -5.02
N ALA A 153 -10.13 20.41 -5.90
CA ALA A 153 -9.45 21.68 -5.72
C ALA A 153 -10.00 22.52 -4.53
N GLU A 154 -11.27 22.36 -4.18
CA GLU A 154 -11.90 23.10 -3.08
C GLU A 154 -11.43 22.57 -1.74
N GLU A 155 -11.49 21.24 -1.55
CA GLU A 155 -10.93 20.56 -0.39
C GLU A 155 -9.42 20.73 -0.31
N LEU A 156 -8.71 20.78 -1.45
CA LEU A 156 -7.28 21.09 -1.47
C LEU A 156 -6.99 22.47 -0.89
N ALA A 157 -7.73 23.50 -1.29
CA ALA A 157 -7.55 24.86 -0.77
C ALA A 157 -7.90 24.96 0.73
N ALA A 158 -9.00 24.34 1.14
CA ALA A 158 -9.44 24.33 2.54
C ALA A 158 -8.45 23.57 3.45
N SER A 159 -8.07 22.35 3.07
CA SER A 159 -7.12 21.52 3.83
C SER A 159 -5.75 22.18 3.92
N THR A 160 -5.25 22.77 2.84
CA THR A 160 -4.03 23.57 2.78
C THR A 160 -4.05 24.70 3.81
N THR A 161 -5.12 25.49 3.83
CA THR A 161 -5.25 26.63 4.76
C THR A 161 -5.27 26.16 6.20
N LEU A 162 -6.03 25.11 6.51
CA LEU A 162 -6.10 24.54 7.86
C LEU A 162 -4.76 23.97 8.32
N GLN A 163 -4.06 23.24 7.45
CA GLN A 163 -2.75 22.68 7.75
C GLN A 163 -1.70 23.78 7.98
N ALA A 164 -1.72 24.87 7.21
CA ALA A 164 -0.86 26.02 7.45
C ALA A 164 -1.17 26.69 8.80
N ILE A 165 -2.44 26.83 9.17
CA ILE A 165 -2.82 27.35 10.49
C ILE A 165 -2.28 26.44 11.61
N GLY A 166 -2.53 25.14 11.50
CA GLY A 166 -2.17 24.15 12.52
C GLY A 166 -0.67 23.93 12.68
N GLY A 167 0.04 23.73 11.57
CA GLY A 167 1.44 23.31 11.54
C GLY A 167 2.46 24.43 11.32
N LEU A 168 2.02 25.69 11.15
CA LEU A 168 2.94 26.83 10.97
C LEU A 168 2.54 28.03 11.84
N TRP A 169 1.31 28.52 11.72
CA TRP A 169 0.93 29.78 12.37
C TRP A 169 0.71 29.67 13.89
N ILE A 170 0.00 28.63 14.35
CA ILE A 170 -0.18 28.39 15.80
C ILE A 170 1.18 28.15 16.50
N PRO A 171 2.04 27.22 16.06
CA PRO A 171 3.34 27.01 16.72
C PRO A 171 4.22 28.26 16.67
N ALA A 172 4.25 28.99 15.55
CA ALA A 172 4.98 30.26 15.48
C ALA A 172 4.44 31.31 16.46
N ALA A 173 3.12 31.44 16.62
CA ALA A 173 2.51 32.34 17.59
C ALA A 173 2.87 31.97 19.04
N VAL A 174 2.86 30.67 19.38
CA VAL A 174 3.27 30.18 20.71
C VAL A 174 4.73 30.48 20.97
N LEU A 175 5.63 30.12 20.04
CA LEU A 175 7.07 30.32 20.18
C LEU A 175 7.43 31.80 20.27
N THR A 176 6.85 32.65 19.43
CA THR A 176 7.07 34.10 19.48
C THR A 176 6.62 34.69 20.81
N LEU A 177 5.46 34.28 21.31
CA LEU A 177 4.94 34.75 22.59
C LEU A 177 5.82 34.29 23.77
N LEU A 178 6.31 33.05 23.76
CA LEU A 178 7.27 32.55 24.75
C LEU A 178 8.59 33.36 24.72
N VAL A 179 9.13 33.61 23.53
CA VAL A 179 10.37 34.40 23.35
C VAL A 179 10.18 35.85 23.80
N LEU A 180 9.06 36.48 23.45
CA LEU A 180 8.75 37.86 23.87
C LEU A 180 8.61 37.96 25.39
N ILE A 181 7.89 37.03 26.03
CA ILE A 181 7.79 37.00 27.50
C ILE A 181 9.17 36.81 28.13
N TYR A 182 10.00 35.94 27.56
CA TYR A 182 11.36 35.73 28.06
C TYR A 182 12.23 36.98 27.95
N ALA A 183 12.16 37.67 26.81
CA ALA A 183 12.93 38.90 26.55
C ALA A 183 12.50 40.08 27.44
N PHE A 184 11.19 40.33 27.54
CA PHE A 184 10.65 41.52 28.21
C PHE A 184 10.26 41.30 29.68
N ARG A 185 10.00 40.06 30.09
CA ARG A 185 9.49 39.70 31.42
C ARG A 185 10.26 38.53 32.04
N ARG A 186 11.59 38.55 31.94
CA ARG A 186 12.47 37.46 32.39
C ARG A 186 12.24 37.01 33.85
N GLY A 187 11.91 37.95 34.75
CA GLY A 187 11.58 37.66 36.16
C GLY A 187 10.38 36.73 36.35
N MET A 188 9.47 36.67 35.36
CA MET A 188 8.29 35.81 35.36
C MET A 188 8.65 34.31 35.38
N PHE A 189 9.76 33.93 34.75
CA PHE A 189 10.25 32.55 34.75
C PHE A 189 10.98 32.18 36.05
N TRP A 190 11.39 33.16 36.86
CA TRP A 190 12.18 32.95 38.07
C TRP A 190 11.29 32.94 39.32
N GLU A 191 10.26 33.78 39.38
CA GLU A 191 9.31 33.87 40.50
C GLU A 191 8.24 32.77 40.48
N SER A 192 8.15 31.99 41.57
CA SER A 192 7.28 30.81 41.69
C SER A 192 5.81 31.06 41.34
N THR A 193 5.28 32.26 41.63
CA THR A 193 3.85 32.59 41.46
C THR A 193 3.47 32.87 40.01
N ARG A 194 4.44 33.26 39.15
CA ARG A 194 4.19 33.61 37.74
C ARG A 194 4.75 32.60 36.73
N ARG A 195 5.41 31.55 37.23
CA ARG A 195 5.89 30.39 36.43
C ARG A 195 4.78 29.66 35.68
N SER A 196 3.53 29.77 36.12
CA SER A 196 2.38 29.11 35.48
C SER A 196 2.00 29.72 34.13
N ILE A 197 2.25 31.01 33.89
CA ILE A 197 1.85 31.71 32.65
C ILE A 197 2.47 31.06 31.39
N PRO A 198 3.81 30.91 31.27
CA PRO A 198 4.40 30.25 30.10
C PRO A 198 3.93 28.80 29.93
N LEU A 199 3.69 28.08 31.03
CA LEU A 199 3.11 26.74 30.97
C LEU A 199 1.69 26.76 30.40
N TRP A 200 0.82 27.68 30.86
CA TRP A 200 -0.53 27.82 30.34
C TRP A 200 -0.56 28.19 28.86
N ILE A 201 0.35 29.06 28.41
CA ILE A 201 0.51 29.41 26.99
C ILE A 201 0.87 28.16 26.19
N THR A 202 1.85 27.39 26.64
CA THR A 202 2.26 26.16 25.95
C THR A 202 1.16 25.12 25.96
N VAL A 203 0.45 24.94 27.08
CA VAL A 203 -0.67 23.99 27.17
C VAL A 203 -1.81 24.40 26.24
N ALA A 204 -2.24 25.68 26.27
CA ALA A 204 -3.30 26.17 25.40
C ALA A 204 -2.89 26.10 23.92
N GLY A 205 -1.65 26.47 23.60
CA GLY A 205 -1.08 26.33 22.25
C GLY A 205 -1.04 24.88 21.79
N SER A 206 -0.56 23.98 22.64
CA SER A 206 -0.50 22.54 22.35
C SER A 206 -1.89 21.96 22.10
N LEU A 207 -2.88 22.32 22.94
CA LEU A 207 -4.27 21.90 22.74
C LEU A 207 -4.83 22.44 21.42
N ALA A 208 -4.52 23.68 21.04
CA ALA A 208 -4.93 24.25 19.76
C ALA A 208 -4.28 23.54 18.57
N MET A 209 -2.98 23.23 18.65
CA MET A 209 -2.25 22.48 17.62
C MET A 209 -2.83 21.07 17.45
N VAL A 210 -3.06 20.36 18.56
CA VAL A 210 -3.66 19.02 18.55
C VAL A 210 -5.09 19.08 18.01
N ALA A 211 -5.92 20.00 18.49
CA ALA A 211 -7.30 20.15 18.02
C ALA A 211 -7.36 20.44 16.52
N MET A 212 -6.48 21.31 16.01
CA MET A 212 -6.40 21.59 14.59
C MET A 212 -5.97 20.35 13.79
N THR A 213 -4.97 19.62 14.27
CA THR A 213 -4.52 18.36 13.64
C THR A 213 -5.61 17.31 13.61
N VAL A 214 -6.41 17.20 14.68
CA VAL A 214 -7.57 16.30 14.76
C VAL A 214 -8.62 16.71 13.73
N VAL A 215 -8.95 18.00 13.61
CA VAL A 215 -9.91 18.48 12.60
C VAL A 215 -9.43 18.18 11.19
N ILE A 216 -8.15 18.43 10.89
CA ILE A 216 -7.54 18.13 9.58
C ILE A 216 -7.61 16.62 9.30
N SER A 217 -7.24 15.79 10.28
CA SER A 217 -7.22 14.33 10.13
C SER A 217 -8.63 13.76 9.96
N ALA A 218 -9.61 14.29 10.68
CA ALA A 218 -11.01 13.88 10.56
C ALA A 218 -11.60 14.19 9.18
N ARG A 219 -11.24 15.34 8.58
CA ARG A 219 -11.63 15.66 7.19
C ARG A 219 -10.96 14.70 6.22
N ALA A 220 -9.66 14.46 6.40
CA ALA A 220 -8.89 13.58 5.51
C ALA A 220 -9.36 12.12 5.57
N ALA A 221 -9.89 11.67 6.72
CA ALA A 221 -10.46 10.33 6.86
C ALA A 221 -11.74 10.12 6.02
N ALA A 222 -12.40 11.19 5.58
CA ALA A 222 -13.58 11.11 4.71
C ALA A 222 -13.22 11.09 3.21
N TYR A 223 -11.94 11.22 2.86
CA TYR A 223 -11.50 11.17 1.46
C TYR A 223 -11.60 9.73 0.94
N PRO A 224 -11.93 9.54 -0.36
CA PRO A 224 -11.90 8.23 -0.97
C PRO A 224 -10.48 7.66 -0.81
N LYS A 225 -10.38 6.42 -0.32
CA LYS A 225 -9.09 5.74 -0.24
C LYS A 225 -8.57 5.59 -1.67
N PRO A 226 -7.33 6.00 -1.95
CA PRO A 226 -6.69 5.64 -3.21
C PRO A 226 -6.79 4.13 -3.37
N GLU A 227 -6.98 3.67 -4.61
CA GLU A 227 -6.79 2.27 -4.95
C GLU A 227 -5.32 1.96 -4.67
N GLU A 228 -5.05 1.38 -3.49
CA GLU A 228 -3.70 0.97 -3.12
C GLU A 228 -3.34 -0.14 -4.10
N VAL A 229 -2.39 0.14 -5.00
CA VAL A 229 -1.77 -0.89 -5.82
C VAL A 229 -1.10 -1.84 -4.84
N GLU A 230 -1.74 -2.97 -4.56
CA GLU A 230 -1.15 -4.01 -3.72
C GLU A 230 0.13 -4.49 -4.39
N VAL A 231 1.26 -4.01 -3.90
CA VAL A 231 2.56 -4.43 -4.38
C VAL A 231 2.77 -5.86 -3.90
N ALA A 232 2.78 -6.80 -4.85
CA ALA A 232 3.09 -8.19 -4.57
C ALA A 232 4.47 -8.32 -3.89
N SER A 233 4.45 -8.55 -2.58
CA SER A 233 5.64 -8.48 -1.73
C SER A 233 6.31 -9.84 -1.52
N THR A 234 5.53 -10.92 -1.56
CA THR A 234 6.05 -12.29 -1.49
C THR A 234 6.20 -12.89 -2.88
N LEU A 235 7.06 -13.90 -3.02
CA LEU A 235 7.22 -14.62 -4.30
C LEU A 235 5.89 -15.21 -4.79
N VAL A 236 5.08 -15.75 -3.87
CA VAL A 236 3.78 -16.32 -4.21
C VAL A 236 2.84 -15.23 -4.75
N ASP A 237 2.77 -14.08 -4.09
CA ASP A 237 1.95 -12.96 -4.56
C ASP A 237 2.41 -12.47 -5.93
N GLN A 238 3.73 -12.45 -6.17
CA GLN A 238 4.31 -12.01 -7.45
C GLN A 238 3.97 -12.98 -8.56
N ILE A 239 4.02 -14.29 -8.29
CA ILE A 239 3.59 -15.30 -9.24
C ILE A 239 2.11 -15.11 -9.55
N VAL A 240 1.23 -15.01 -8.55
CA VAL A 240 -0.23 -14.84 -8.75
C VAL A 240 -0.56 -13.55 -9.52
N ALA A 241 0.03 -12.42 -9.11
CA ALA A 241 -0.14 -11.14 -9.81
C ALA A 241 0.35 -11.21 -11.25
N GLY A 242 1.51 -11.85 -11.49
CA GLY A 242 2.05 -12.08 -12.81
C GLY A 242 1.16 -12.97 -13.67
N GLN A 243 0.60 -14.01 -13.06
CA GLN A 243 -0.35 -14.94 -13.66
C GLN A 243 -1.60 -14.17 -14.13
N ASP A 244 -2.15 -13.27 -13.31
CA ASP A 244 -3.33 -12.44 -13.61
C ASP A 244 -3.07 -11.43 -14.73
N LEU A 245 -1.90 -10.80 -14.70
CA LEU A 245 -1.49 -9.86 -15.75
C LEU A 245 -1.28 -10.60 -17.07
N TYR A 246 -0.63 -11.76 -17.03
CA TYR A 246 -0.43 -12.62 -18.20
C TYR A 246 -1.76 -13.06 -18.81
N SER A 247 -2.74 -13.46 -17.99
CA SER A 247 -4.04 -13.89 -18.50
C SER A 247 -4.75 -12.80 -19.27
N VAL A 248 -4.69 -11.55 -18.81
CA VAL A 248 -5.36 -10.42 -19.45
C VAL A 248 -4.61 -9.93 -20.70
N GLN A 249 -3.27 -9.93 -20.66
CA GLN A 249 -2.47 -9.21 -21.65
C GLN A 249 -1.76 -10.11 -22.67
N CYS A 250 -1.55 -11.40 -22.37
CA CYS A 250 -0.64 -12.25 -23.15
C CYS A 250 -1.30 -13.51 -23.72
N VAL A 251 -2.31 -14.07 -23.06
CA VAL A 251 -2.93 -15.37 -23.44
C VAL A 251 -3.50 -15.37 -24.84
N GLU A 252 -4.02 -14.24 -25.31
CA GLU A 252 -4.62 -14.14 -26.64
C GLU A 252 -3.67 -14.57 -27.77
N CYS A 253 -2.39 -14.21 -27.69
CA CYS A 253 -1.40 -14.57 -28.69
C CYS A 253 -0.53 -15.77 -28.27
N HIS A 254 -0.28 -15.95 -26.97
CA HIS A 254 0.68 -16.93 -26.47
C HIS A 254 0.06 -18.21 -25.88
N GLY A 255 -1.26 -18.25 -25.69
CA GLY A 255 -1.95 -19.34 -24.99
C GLY A 255 -1.83 -19.23 -23.47
N ASP A 256 -2.57 -20.06 -22.74
CA ASP A 256 -2.54 -20.10 -21.27
C ASP A 256 -1.25 -20.72 -20.71
N ASP A 257 -0.64 -21.62 -21.48
CA ASP A 257 0.60 -22.31 -21.15
C ASP A 257 1.84 -21.77 -21.89
N GLY A 258 1.70 -20.73 -22.72
CA GLY A 258 2.80 -20.14 -23.48
C GLY A 258 3.31 -21.00 -24.65
N SER A 259 2.59 -22.07 -25.03
CA SER A 259 3.04 -23.05 -26.03
C SER A 259 2.70 -22.68 -27.48
N VAL A 260 1.94 -21.60 -27.70
CA VAL A 260 1.45 -21.25 -29.04
C VAL A 260 2.62 -21.00 -30.00
N ALA A 261 2.59 -21.72 -31.12
CA ALA A 261 3.56 -21.60 -32.21
C ALA A 261 2.99 -20.89 -33.45
N VAL A 262 1.66 -20.87 -33.60
CA VAL A 262 0.94 -20.20 -34.70
C VAL A 262 -0.24 -19.47 -34.11
N ILE A 263 -0.34 -18.17 -34.39
CA ILE A 263 -1.43 -17.33 -33.86
C ILE A 263 -2.71 -17.63 -34.64
N GLU A 264 -3.81 -17.82 -33.91
CA GLU A 264 -5.15 -18.08 -34.45
C GLU A 264 -6.18 -17.26 -33.65
N GLY A 265 -7.17 -16.70 -34.34
CA GLY A 265 -8.25 -15.90 -33.74
C GLY A 265 -7.88 -14.45 -33.43
N VAL A 266 -6.75 -13.95 -33.95
CA VAL A 266 -6.29 -12.57 -33.70
C VAL A 266 -6.28 -11.78 -35.00
N GLU A 267 -7.12 -10.75 -35.07
CA GLU A 267 -7.24 -9.89 -36.23
C GLU A 267 -5.88 -9.26 -36.60
N GLY A 268 -5.42 -9.51 -37.83
CA GLY A 268 -4.17 -8.97 -38.35
C GLY A 268 -2.91 -9.81 -38.06
N LEU A 269 -2.99 -10.86 -37.23
CA LEU A 269 -1.88 -11.78 -36.93
C LEU A 269 -2.21 -13.25 -37.21
N GLU A 270 -3.34 -13.52 -37.85
CA GLU A 270 -3.79 -14.88 -38.19
C GLU A 270 -2.75 -15.63 -39.03
N GLY A 271 -2.34 -16.81 -38.55
CA GLY A 271 -1.38 -17.69 -39.22
C GLY A 271 0.09 -17.27 -39.07
N GLU A 272 0.40 -16.24 -38.28
CA GLU A 272 1.78 -15.82 -38.03
C GLU A 272 2.49 -16.84 -37.13
N GLU A 273 3.69 -17.27 -37.55
CA GLU A 273 4.51 -18.21 -36.78
C GLU A 273 5.31 -17.46 -35.70
N ILE A 274 5.11 -17.86 -34.45
CA ILE A 274 5.83 -17.32 -33.30
C ILE A 274 6.61 -18.41 -32.57
N THR A 275 7.65 -18.02 -31.85
CA THR A 275 8.38 -18.94 -30.97
C THR A 275 7.57 -19.19 -29.70
N PRO A 276 7.29 -20.45 -29.33
CA PRO A 276 6.66 -20.76 -28.05
C PRO A 276 7.47 -20.18 -26.89
N ILE A 277 6.84 -19.35 -26.07
CA ILE A 277 7.53 -18.61 -25.01
C ILE A 277 7.81 -19.47 -23.77
N ASN A 278 7.11 -20.59 -23.64
CA ASN A 278 7.39 -21.61 -22.64
C ASN A 278 8.52 -22.58 -23.04
N SER A 279 9.10 -22.41 -24.25
CA SER A 279 10.17 -23.28 -24.72
C SER A 279 11.48 -23.05 -23.96
N THR A 280 12.31 -24.08 -23.88
CA THR A 280 13.67 -23.97 -23.32
C THR A 280 14.52 -22.97 -24.10
N ASP A 281 14.28 -22.80 -25.41
CA ASP A 281 15.02 -21.82 -26.21
C ASP A 281 14.77 -20.39 -25.73
N VAL A 282 13.55 -20.06 -25.30
CA VAL A 282 13.22 -18.75 -24.74
C VAL A 282 13.65 -18.67 -23.28
N LEU A 283 13.22 -19.61 -22.45
CA LEU A 283 13.46 -19.57 -21.01
C LEU A 283 14.96 -19.69 -20.69
N TYR A 284 15.74 -20.53 -21.37
CA TYR A 284 17.15 -20.71 -20.98
C TYR A 284 18.07 -19.61 -21.50
N THR A 285 17.73 -18.99 -22.63
CA THR A 285 18.64 -18.06 -23.31
C THR A 285 18.37 -16.59 -23.01
N LEU A 286 17.12 -16.20 -22.75
CA LEU A 286 16.79 -14.84 -22.38
C LEU A 286 16.97 -14.66 -20.87
N THR A 287 17.73 -13.63 -20.47
CA THR A 287 17.76 -13.14 -19.08
C THR A 287 16.46 -12.43 -18.73
N ASP A 288 16.11 -12.32 -17.44
CA ASP A 288 14.91 -11.60 -17.00
C ASP A 288 14.89 -10.14 -17.48
N SER A 289 16.05 -9.47 -17.44
CA SER A 289 16.22 -8.14 -18.02
C SER A 289 15.98 -8.10 -19.53
N ALA A 290 16.34 -9.14 -20.28
CA ALA A 290 16.07 -9.21 -21.71
C ALA A 290 14.59 -9.49 -21.99
N MET A 291 13.95 -10.35 -21.20
CA MET A 291 12.50 -10.57 -21.27
C MET A 291 11.73 -9.29 -20.97
N TYR A 292 12.17 -8.52 -19.97
CA TYR A 292 11.62 -7.22 -19.64
C TYR A 292 11.65 -6.28 -20.85
N GLU A 293 12.79 -6.12 -21.51
CA GLU A 293 12.90 -5.24 -22.68
C GLU A 293 12.01 -5.72 -23.84
N VAL A 294 11.92 -7.05 -24.05
CA VAL A 294 11.04 -7.62 -25.08
C VAL A 294 9.58 -7.31 -24.80
N ILE A 295 9.12 -7.42 -23.55
CA ILE A 295 7.73 -7.13 -23.18
C ILE A 295 7.47 -5.61 -23.18
N ALA A 296 8.37 -4.83 -22.57
CA ALA A 296 8.22 -3.40 -22.41
C ALA A 296 8.21 -2.68 -23.76
N TYR A 297 9.20 -2.94 -24.61
CA TYR A 297 9.32 -2.32 -25.93
C TYR A 297 8.47 -3.02 -27.00
N GLY A 298 8.14 -4.29 -26.80
CA GLY A 298 7.49 -5.12 -27.80
C GLY A 298 8.45 -5.58 -28.90
N ARG A 299 7.88 -6.28 -29.89
CA ARG A 299 8.58 -6.70 -31.12
C ARG A 299 7.72 -6.31 -32.32
N PRO A 300 7.82 -5.05 -32.81
CA PRO A 300 6.98 -4.54 -33.89
C PRO A 300 7.01 -5.39 -35.16
N ASN A 301 8.18 -5.94 -35.50
CA ASN A 301 8.35 -6.81 -36.67
C ASN A 301 7.69 -8.19 -36.54
N ALA A 302 7.31 -8.58 -35.32
CA ALA A 302 6.67 -9.86 -35.01
C ALA A 302 5.24 -9.67 -34.45
N GLY A 303 4.63 -8.49 -34.67
CA GLY A 303 3.26 -8.19 -34.23
C GLY A 303 3.07 -7.90 -32.75
N MET A 304 4.10 -8.08 -31.90
CA MET A 304 4.00 -7.81 -30.47
C MET A 304 4.11 -6.30 -30.20
N THR A 305 3.03 -5.68 -29.73
CA THR A 305 3.00 -4.27 -29.34
C THR A 305 3.81 -4.00 -28.07
N PRO A 306 4.24 -2.74 -27.83
CA PRO A 306 4.85 -2.37 -26.56
C PRO A 306 3.82 -2.46 -25.41
N PHE A 307 4.17 -3.14 -24.32
CA PHE A 307 3.32 -3.21 -23.12
C PHE A 307 3.78 -2.30 -21.99
N GLY A 308 5.04 -1.85 -22.02
CA GLY A 308 5.59 -0.98 -20.98
C GLY A 308 5.06 0.45 -21.08
N LYS A 309 4.69 1.04 -19.93
CA LYS A 309 4.28 2.46 -19.83
C LYS A 309 5.27 3.42 -20.48
N ALA A 310 6.58 3.13 -20.36
CA ALA A 310 7.65 3.90 -20.98
C ALA A 310 7.55 4.00 -22.53
N TYR A 311 6.88 3.04 -23.17
CA TYR A 311 6.76 2.92 -24.61
C TYR A 311 5.30 3.05 -25.10
N GLY A 312 4.39 3.53 -24.24
CA GLY A 312 2.98 3.77 -24.57
C GLY A 312 2.03 2.62 -24.26
N GLY A 313 2.50 1.55 -23.58
CA GLY A 313 1.65 0.48 -23.06
C GLY A 313 1.08 0.78 -21.67
N GLU A 314 0.40 -0.21 -21.08
CA GLU A 314 -0.34 -0.05 -19.81
C GLU A 314 0.42 -0.58 -18.57
N LEU A 315 1.46 -1.40 -18.76
CA LEU A 315 2.14 -2.09 -17.66
C LEU A 315 3.33 -1.30 -17.12
N SER A 316 3.39 -1.17 -15.80
CA SER A 316 4.55 -0.66 -15.07
C SER A 316 5.69 -1.67 -15.06
N ARG A 317 6.88 -1.20 -14.64
CA ARG A 317 8.05 -2.07 -14.52
C ARG A 317 7.83 -3.27 -13.59
N SER A 318 7.24 -3.07 -12.42
CA SER A 318 6.98 -4.16 -11.46
C SER A 318 5.98 -5.17 -12.01
N GLU A 319 4.94 -4.71 -12.70
CA GLU A 319 3.95 -5.60 -13.32
C GLU A 319 4.56 -6.52 -14.38
N ILE A 320 5.48 -6.01 -15.21
CA ILE A 320 6.21 -6.84 -16.17
C ILE A 320 7.14 -7.83 -15.45
N ASP A 321 7.83 -7.40 -14.39
CA ASP A 321 8.67 -8.28 -13.56
C ASP A 321 7.82 -9.41 -12.94
N TYR A 322 6.58 -9.16 -12.55
CA TYR A 322 5.65 -10.19 -12.06
C TYR A 322 5.29 -11.20 -13.14
N ILE A 323 4.98 -10.75 -14.37
CA ILE A 323 4.72 -11.65 -15.51
C ILE A 323 5.92 -12.55 -15.75
N ILE A 324 7.14 -11.99 -15.77
CA ILE A 324 8.36 -12.77 -15.96
C ILE A 324 8.53 -13.77 -14.82
N THR A 325 8.30 -13.37 -13.57
CA THR A 325 8.35 -14.25 -12.40
C THR A 325 7.37 -15.41 -12.56
N PHE A 326 6.14 -15.14 -12.97
CA PHE A 326 5.17 -16.19 -13.28
C PHE A 326 5.69 -17.16 -14.35
N MET A 327 6.19 -16.66 -15.49
CA MET A 327 6.72 -17.48 -16.57
C MET A 327 7.87 -18.39 -16.10
N ARG A 328 8.79 -17.84 -15.28
CA ARG A 328 9.92 -18.59 -14.69
C ARG A 328 9.44 -19.72 -13.80
N TYR A 329 8.67 -19.40 -12.77
CA TYR A 329 8.29 -20.38 -11.77
C TYR A 329 7.24 -21.39 -12.26
N THR A 330 6.60 -21.13 -13.40
CA THR A 330 5.59 -22.04 -13.97
C THR A 330 6.15 -22.94 -15.06
N TRP A 331 7.05 -22.43 -15.91
CA TRP A 331 7.48 -23.16 -17.12
C TRP A 331 8.98 -23.49 -17.16
N ASP A 332 9.80 -22.80 -16.36
CA ASP A 332 11.25 -23.01 -16.32
C ASP A 332 11.60 -24.04 -15.25
N ASP A 333 11.97 -25.24 -15.68
CA ASP A 333 12.31 -26.39 -14.82
C ASP A 333 13.55 -26.18 -13.93
N ARG A 334 14.28 -25.07 -14.11
CA ARG A 334 15.38 -24.66 -13.21
C ARG A 334 14.87 -24.01 -11.93
N PHE A 335 13.59 -23.63 -11.89
CA PHE A 335 12.96 -22.99 -10.73
C PHE A 335 12.03 -23.97 -10.04
N GLU A 336 12.10 -24.01 -8.71
CA GLU A 336 11.17 -24.78 -7.89
C GLU A 336 10.02 -23.87 -7.48
N ALA A 337 8.82 -24.16 -7.98
CA ALA A 337 7.62 -23.40 -7.65
C ALA A 337 7.28 -23.56 -6.16
N PRO A 338 7.05 -22.47 -5.40
CA PRO A 338 6.49 -22.59 -4.07
C PRO A 338 5.08 -23.18 -4.14
N GLU A 339 4.55 -23.67 -3.01
CA GLU A 339 3.12 -24.01 -2.93
C GLU A 339 2.30 -22.73 -3.16
N ILE A 340 1.65 -22.65 -4.33
CA ILE A 340 0.77 -21.55 -4.68
C ILE A 340 -0.62 -21.87 -4.10
N PRO A 341 -1.18 -21.00 -3.23
CA PRO A 341 -2.54 -21.17 -2.74
C PRO A 341 -3.53 -21.31 -3.91
N GLU A 342 -4.62 -22.04 -3.68
CA GLU A 342 -5.71 -22.05 -4.66
C GLU A 342 -6.26 -20.64 -4.88
N LEU A 343 -6.73 -20.36 -6.10
CA LEU A 343 -7.21 -19.04 -6.54
C LEU A 343 -8.29 -18.45 -5.61
N PHE A 344 -9.03 -19.32 -4.93
CA PHE A 344 -10.01 -18.99 -3.90
C PHE A 344 -10.01 -20.12 -2.86
N PRO A 345 -10.45 -19.86 -1.62
CA PRO A 345 -10.56 -20.89 -0.60
C PRO A 345 -11.46 -22.05 -1.07
N PRO A 346 -11.12 -23.31 -0.77
CA PRO A 346 -11.98 -24.43 -1.12
C PRO A 346 -13.32 -24.28 -0.38
N LEU A 347 -14.42 -24.34 -1.16
CA LEU A 347 -15.76 -24.20 -0.61
C LEU A 347 -16.08 -25.36 0.33
N ALA A 348 -16.56 -25.05 1.53
CA ALA A 348 -17.11 -26.03 2.44
C ALA A 348 -18.39 -26.67 1.87
N ALA A 349 -18.79 -27.81 2.44
CA ALA A 349 -20.05 -28.45 2.10
C ALA A 349 -21.22 -27.51 2.47
N GLY A 350 -22.10 -27.22 1.50
CA GLY A 350 -23.23 -26.30 1.69
C GLY A 350 -22.86 -24.81 1.63
N GLU A 351 -21.58 -24.49 1.38
CA GLU A 351 -21.15 -23.11 1.15
C GLU A 351 -21.58 -22.59 -0.21
N VAL A 352 -22.19 -21.41 -0.18
CA VAL A 352 -22.59 -20.66 -1.36
C VAL A 352 -21.47 -19.67 -1.68
N PRO A 353 -20.87 -19.72 -2.88
CA PRO A 353 -19.88 -18.73 -3.30
C PRO A 353 -20.54 -17.39 -3.62
N SER A 354 -19.81 -16.29 -3.37
CA SER A 354 -20.15 -14.94 -3.82
C SER A 354 -19.37 -14.51 -5.06
N TYR A 355 -19.88 -13.52 -5.78
CA TYR A 355 -19.17 -12.93 -6.91
C TYR A 355 -17.83 -12.31 -6.48
N ASP A 356 -17.85 -11.42 -5.50
CA ASP A 356 -16.68 -10.61 -5.12
C ASP A 356 -15.49 -11.46 -4.64
N VAL A 357 -15.76 -12.60 -3.99
CA VAL A 357 -14.72 -13.44 -3.38
C VAL A 357 -14.30 -14.59 -4.30
N HIS A 358 -15.24 -15.19 -5.04
CA HIS A 358 -14.99 -16.45 -5.75
C HIS A 358 -15.03 -16.30 -7.27
N ILE A 359 -16.08 -15.67 -7.81
CA ILE A 359 -16.27 -15.61 -9.26
C ILE A 359 -15.38 -14.56 -9.92
N ALA A 360 -15.26 -13.37 -9.32
CA ALA A 360 -14.48 -12.27 -9.89
C ALA A 360 -13.01 -12.66 -10.15
N PRO A 361 -12.28 -13.32 -9.22
CA PRO A 361 -10.93 -13.81 -9.50
C PRO A 361 -10.87 -14.83 -10.65
N ILE A 362 -11.82 -15.76 -10.72
CA ILE A 362 -11.90 -16.77 -11.78
C ILE A 362 -12.13 -16.10 -13.14
N VAL A 363 -13.12 -15.22 -13.21
CA VAL A 363 -13.50 -14.51 -14.44
C VAL A 363 -12.35 -13.64 -14.94
N LYS A 364 -11.71 -12.87 -14.05
CA LYS A 364 -10.51 -12.09 -14.37
C LYS A 364 -9.41 -12.96 -14.95
N ARG A 365 -9.24 -14.17 -14.40
CA ARG A 365 -8.17 -15.09 -14.76
C ARG A 365 -8.41 -15.88 -16.06
N TYR A 366 -9.63 -16.31 -16.33
CA TYR A 366 -9.89 -17.25 -17.42
C TYR A 366 -10.81 -16.70 -18.51
N CYS A 367 -11.54 -15.61 -18.25
CA CYS A 367 -12.62 -15.17 -19.13
C CYS A 367 -12.37 -13.79 -19.74
N VAL A 368 -11.90 -12.82 -18.97
CA VAL A 368 -11.85 -11.38 -19.36
C VAL A 368 -10.98 -11.12 -20.59
N SER A 369 -9.95 -11.93 -20.85
CA SER A 369 -9.07 -11.76 -22.01
C SER A 369 -9.84 -11.75 -23.34
N CYS A 370 -10.84 -12.63 -23.45
CA CYS A 370 -11.72 -12.75 -24.60
C CYS A 370 -13.08 -12.06 -24.38
N HIS A 371 -13.63 -12.09 -23.16
CA HIS A 371 -14.95 -11.52 -22.82
C HIS A 371 -14.87 -10.05 -22.37
N ARG A 372 -14.35 -9.19 -23.26
CA ARG A 372 -14.24 -7.73 -23.08
C ARG A 372 -14.64 -6.98 -24.34
N ALA A 373 -14.84 -5.67 -24.23
CA ALA A 373 -15.26 -4.85 -25.37
C ALA A 373 -14.24 -4.91 -26.52
N GLY A 374 -14.73 -4.94 -27.75
CA GLY A 374 -13.89 -4.98 -28.96
C GLY A 374 -13.34 -6.35 -29.34
N LYS A 375 -13.83 -7.44 -28.72
CA LYS A 375 -13.52 -8.82 -29.09
C LYS A 375 -14.71 -9.50 -29.77
N ASP A 376 -14.42 -10.54 -30.55
CA ASP A 376 -15.44 -11.41 -31.15
C ASP A 376 -15.93 -12.41 -30.10
N ASN A 377 -16.90 -11.99 -29.30
CA ASN A 377 -17.40 -12.72 -28.12
C ASN A 377 -18.93 -12.67 -28.00
N ASN A 378 -19.64 -12.50 -29.11
CA ASN A 378 -21.10 -12.34 -29.16
C ASN A 378 -21.61 -11.23 -28.22
N ASN A 379 -20.85 -10.13 -28.11
CA ASN A 379 -21.10 -9.00 -27.21
C ASN A 379 -21.22 -9.38 -25.73
N TYR A 380 -20.72 -10.55 -25.32
CA TYR A 380 -20.78 -11.03 -23.95
C TYR A 380 -19.56 -10.59 -23.16
N LEU A 381 -19.78 -9.65 -22.24
CA LEU A 381 -18.75 -9.00 -21.45
C LEU A 381 -18.75 -9.54 -20.03
N MET A 382 -17.55 -9.76 -19.49
CA MET A 382 -17.39 -10.32 -18.14
C MET A 382 -16.51 -9.45 -17.23
N THR A 383 -16.38 -8.14 -17.49
CA THR A 383 -15.45 -7.30 -16.70
C THR A 383 -16.03 -6.85 -15.36
N THR A 384 -17.35 -6.87 -15.21
CA THR A 384 -18.06 -6.52 -13.97
C THR A 384 -19.21 -7.49 -13.68
N TYR A 385 -19.68 -7.51 -12.43
CA TYR A 385 -20.84 -8.31 -12.02
C TYR A 385 -22.06 -8.02 -12.89
N GLU A 386 -22.31 -6.73 -13.14
CA GLU A 386 -23.44 -6.27 -13.94
C GLU A 386 -23.33 -6.72 -15.39
N GLU A 387 -22.14 -6.62 -15.99
CA GLU A 387 -21.92 -7.01 -17.39
C GLU A 387 -22.16 -8.51 -17.62
N ILE A 388 -21.68 -9.35 -16.71
CA ILE A 388 -21.83 -10.82 -16.78
C ILE A 388 -23.30 -11.24 -16.88
N LEU A 389 -24.19 -10.45 -16.26
CA LEU A 389 -25.62 -10.75 -16.18
C LEU A 389 -26.47 -10.04 -17.25
N THR A 390 -25.96 -8.98 -17.86
CA THR A 390 -26.79 -8.07 -18.67
C THR A 390 -26.31 -7.89 -20.11
N THR A 391 -25.17 -8.46 -20.47
CA THR A 391 -24.59 -8.34 -21.82
C THR A 391 -24.67 -9.66 -22.59
N GLY A 392 -24.30 -9.61 -23.88
CA GLY A 392 -24.33 -10.75 -24.79
C GLY A 392 -25.56 -10.81 -25.68
N ASP A 393 -25.37 -11.31 -26.90
CA ASP A 393 -26.45 -11.51 -27.88
C ASP A 393 -27.49 -12.55 -27.43
N GLN A 394 -27.09 -13.41 -26.49
CA GLN A 394 -27.90 -14.46 -25.86
C GLN A 394 -28.15 -14.17 -24.36
N VAL A 395 -28.23 -12.89 -23.97
CA VAL A 395 -28.36 -12.44 -22.56
C VAL A 395 -29.40 -13.24 -21.75
N ASP A 396 -30.57 -13.53 -22.34
CA ASP A 396 -31.65 -14.25 -21.66
C ASP A 396 -31.32 -15.74 -21.37
N ASN A 397 -30.32 -16.30 -22.05
CA ASN A 397 -29.91 -17.70 -21.94
C ASN A 397 -28.50 -17.88 -21.33
N ASN A 398 -27.68 -16.83 -21.33
CA ASN A 398 -26.29 -16.90 -20.90
C ASN A 398 -26.17 -17.33 -19.44
N ILE A 399 -26.91 -16.68 -18.55
CA ILE A 399 -26.96 -17.00 -17.13
C ILE A 399 -28.38 -16.84 -16.59
N ILE A 400 -28.92 -17.93 -16.05
CA ILE A 400 -30.27 -18.01 -15.49
C ILE A 400 -30.17 -18.52 -14.06
N ALA A 401 -30.63 -17.70 -13.11
CA ALA A 401 -30.63 -18.05 -11.68
C ALA A 401 -31.36 -19.38 -11.42
N GLY A 402 -30.68 -20.33 -10.78
CA GLY A 402 -31.27 -21.63 -10.43
C GLY A 402 -31.39 -22.63 -11.58
N ASP A 403 -30.83 -22.35 -12.76
CA ASP A 403 -30.96 -23.21 -13.94
C ASP A 403 -29.61 -23.70 -14.47
N MET A 404 -29.45 -25.03 -14.46
CA MET A 404 -28.28 -25.74 -15.00
C MET A 404 -28.16 -25.60 -16.53
N ASN A 405 -29.24 -25.21 -17.21
CA ASN A 405 -29.26 -24.99 -18.66
C ASN A 405 -28.74 -23.61 -19.06
N SER A 406 -28.26 -22.78 -18.12
CA SER A 406 -27.51 -21.57 -18.43
C SER A 406 -26.40 -21.87 -19.43
N TYR A 407 -26.30 -21.13 -20.54
CA TYR A 407 -25.30 -21.42 -21.58
C TYR A 407 -23.88 -21.37 -21.02
N LEU A 408 -23.59 -20.45 -20.08
CA LEU A 408 -22.30 -20.41 -19.40
C LEU A 408 -21.95 -21.77 -18.76
N LEU A 409 -22.89 -22.37 -18.02
CA LEU A 409 -22.66 -23.66 -17.36
C LEU A 409 -22.46 -24.78 -18.37
N GLN A 410 -23.16 -24.77 -19.49
CA GLN A 410 -23.00 -25.78 -20.54
C GLN A 410 -21.63 -25.69 -21.20
N VAL A 411 -21.23 -24.49 -21.64
CA VAL A 411 -19.98 -24.31 -22.39
C VAL A 411 -18.74 -24.54 -21.53
N ILE A 412 -18.77 -24.16 -20.24
CA ILE A 412 -17.63 -24.44 -19.32
C ILE A 412 -17.54 -25.91 -18.91
N GLN A 413 -18.62 -26.67 -19.07
CA GLN A 413 -18.66 -28.11 -18.86
C GLN A 413 -18.37 -28.92 -20.14
N GLY A 414 -17.94 -28.26 -21.22
CA GLY A 414 -17.57 -28.94 -22.46
C GLY A 414 -18.74 -29.23 -23.40
N THR A 415 -19.90 -28.59 -23.21
CA THR A 415 -21.08 -28.77 -24.08
C THR A 415 -21.28 -27.53 -24.95
N PRO A 416 -21.06 -27.59 -26.27
CA PRO A 416 -21.30 -26.47 -27.17
C PRO A 416 -22.81 -26.20 -27.33
N ILE A 417 -23.17 -24.96 -27.62
CA ILE A 417 -24.53 -24.54 -27.93
C ILE A 417 -24.73 -24.59 -29.43
N MET A 418 -25.68 -25.41 -29.90
CA MET A 418 -26.02 -25.53 -31.32
C MET A 418 -27.02 -24.45 -31.75
N ASP A 419 -26.95 -24.03 -33.01
CA ASP A 419 -27.91 -23.07 -33.57
C ASP A 419 -29.32 -23.69 -33.64
N PRO A 420 -30.34 -23.07 -32.99
CA PRO A 420 -31.73 -23.51 -33.08
C PRO A 420 -32.29 -23.57 -34.52
N ALA A 421 -31.79 -22.72 -35.43
CA ALA A 421 -32.18 -22.69 -36.84
C ALA A 421 -31.42 -23.71 -37.68
N ASN A 422 -30.21 -24.09 -37.27
CA ASN A 422 -29.38 -25.07 -37.96
C ASN A 422 -28.64 -25.99 -36.97
N PRO A 423 -29.24 -27.14 -36.57
CA PRO A 423 -28.69 -28.00 -35.52
C PRO A 423 -27.34 -28.67 -35.84
N THR A 424 -26.78 -28.46 -37.02
CA THR A 424 -25.43 -28.94 -37.40
C THR A 424 -24.34 -27.88 -37.28
N GLU A 425 -24.70 -26.64 -36.95
CA GLU A 425 -23.76 -25.53 -36.76
C GLU A 425 -23.74 -25.12 -35.28
N GLU A 426 -22.54 -24.87 -34.77
CA GLU A 426 -22.35 -24.37 -33.40
C GLU A 426 -22.63 -22.87 -33.36
N LEU A 427 -23.56 -22.47 -32.50
CA LEU A 427 -23.83 -21.07 -32.19
C LEU A 427 -22.79 -20.52 -31.19
N ILE A 428 -22.42 -21.34 -30.20
CA ILE A 428 -21.38 -21.02 -29.21
C ILE A 428 -20.56 -22.28 -28.95
N GLY A 429 -19.24 -22.20 -29.15
CA GLY A 429 -18.33 -23.30 -28.87
C GLY A 429 -18.11 -23.55 -27.37
N VAL A 430 -17.32 -24.57 -27.06
CA VAL A 430 -16.85 -24.87 -25.70
C VAL A 430 -15.90 -23.78 -25.21
N MET A 431 -15.99 -23.42 -23.92
CA MET A 431 -15.14 -22.41 -23.30
C MET A 431 -14.39 -22.96 -22.08
N PRO A 432 -13.10 -22.63 -21.88
CA PRO A 432 -12.21 -21.92 -22.81
C PRO A 432 -11.97 -22.71 -24.12
N PRO A 433 -11.71 -22.04 -25.25
CA PRO A 433 -11.60 -22.73 -26.55
C PRO A 433 -10.41 -23.70 -26.65
N LYS A 434 -9.32 -23.43 -25.93
CA LYS A 434 -8.04 -24.16 -26.03
C LYS A 434 -7.69 -24.96 -24.76
N SER A 435 -8.53 -24.93 -23.72
CA SER A 435 -8.28 -25.64 -22.46
C SER A 435 -9.57 -25.96 -21.71
N VAL A 436 -9.47 -26.71 -20.61
CA VAL A 436 -10.62 -27.12 -19.79
C VAL A 436 -10.46 -26.55 -18.38
N LEU A 437 -11.52 -25.96 -17.84
CA LEU A 437 -11.50 -25.47 -16.46
C LEU A 437 -11.40 -26.63 -15.47
N LYS A 438 -10.71 -26.39 -14.36
CA LYS A 438 -10.60 -27.38 -13.29
C LYS A 438 -11.99 -27.67 -12.70
N PRO A 439 -12.26 -28.91 -12.25
CA PRO A 439 -13.57 -29.27 -11.70
C PRO A 439 -14.02 -28.41 -10.52
N ASN A 440 -13.09 -27.98 -9.66
CA ASN A 440 -13.41 -27.09 -8.54
C ASN A 440 -13.86 -25.70 -9.02
N VAL A 441 -13.27 -25.17 -10.08
CA VAL A 441 -13.67 -23.89 -10.70
C VAL A 441 -15.09 -23.99 -11.27
N VAL A 442 -15.39 -25.09 -11.95
CA VAL A 442 -16.72 -25.35 -12.51
C VAL A 442 -17.78 -25.48 -11.40
N ASP A 443 -17.46 -26.19 -10.30
CA ASP A 443 -18.35 -26.33 -9.14
C ASP A 443 -18.70 -24.97 -8.51
N VAL A 444 -17.76 -24.03 -8.43
CA VAL A 444 -18.03 -22.66 -7.95
C VAL A 444 -19.09 -21.98 -8.81
N PHE A 445 -18.96 -22.00 -10.14
CA PHE A 445 -19.95 -21.40 -11.04
C PHE A 445 -21.31 -22.06 -10.91
N ILE A 446 -21.34 -23.40 -10.81
CA ILE A 446 -22.58 -24.15 -10.59
C ILE A 446 -23.26 -23.68 -9.31
N ARG A 447 -22.56 -23.71 -8.17
CA ARG A 447 -23.16 -23.32 -6.89
C ARG A 447 -23.59 -21.86 -6.88
N TRP A 448 -22.81 -20.97 -7.49
CA TRP A 448 -23.14 -19.55 -7.59
C TRP A 448 -24.44 -19.33 -8.37
N ILE A 449 -24.53 -19.89 -9.58
CA ILE A 449 -25.72 -19.75 -10.44
C ILE A 449 -26.94 -20.42 -9.81
N MET A 450 -26.78 -21.61 -9.24
CA MET A 450 -27.87 -22.35 -8.63
C MET A 450 -28.43 -21.67 -7.37
N ASN A 451 -27.66 -20.80 -6.71
CA ASN A 451 -28.10 -20.05 -5.52
C ASN A 451 -28.44 -18.58 -5.83
N GLY A 452 -28.73 -18.25 -7.09
CA GLY A 452 -29.21 -16.91 -7.46
C GLY A 452 -28.12 -15.83 -7.50
N MET A 453 -26.85 -16.24 -7.61
CA MET A 453 -25.72 -15.38 -7.93
C MET A 453 -25.48 -14.23 -6.93
N PRO A 454 -25.33 -14.51 -5.63
CA PRO A 454 -25.05 -13.45 -4.66
C PRO A 454 -23.77 -12.69 -5.04
N ARG A 455 -23.81 -11.36 -4.91
CA ARG A 455 -22.67 -10.51 -5.26
C ARG A 455 -21.66 -10.50 -4.12
N THR A 456 -22.12 -10.18 -2.92
CA THR A 456 -21.26 -9.95 -1.76
C THR A 456 -21.10 -11.20 -0.90
N ALA A 457 -20.04 -11.25 -0.10
CA ALA A 457 -19.84 -12.34 0.87
C ALA A 457 -20.99 -12.43 1.90
N GLU A 458 -21.58 -11.29 2.28
CA GLU A 458 -22.68 -11.22 3.23
C GLU A 458 -23.97 -11.83 2.66
N GLU A 459 -24.28 -11.54 1.39
CA GLU A 459 -25.40 -12.14 0.67
C GLU A 459 -25.24 -13.65 0.54
N ALA A 460 -24.02 -14.11 0.19
CA ALA A 460 -23.74 -15.53 0.05
C ALA A 460 -23.80 -16.28 1.39
N ALA A 461 -23.29 -15.68 2.47
CA ALA A 461 -23.37 -16.25 3.81
C ALA A 461 -24.81 -16.42 4.30
N ALA A 462 -25.73 -15.54 3.90
CA ALA A 462 -27.15 -15.67 4.24
C ALA A 462 -27.84 -16.87 3.55
N LEU A 463 -27.25 -17.39 2.47
CA LEU A 463 -27.75 -18.53 1.71
C LEU A 463 -27.05 -19.85 2.09
N PHE A 464 -26.09 -19.79 3.02
CA PHE A 464 -25.39 -20.97 3.52
C PHE A 464 -26.36 -22.00 4.10
N VAL A 465 -26.19 -23.26 3.69
CA VAL A 465 -26.97 -24.37 4.24
C VAL A 465 -26.01 -25.27 5.03
N GLU A 466 -26.20 -25.34 6.35
CA GLU A 466 -25.43 -26.28 7.17
C GLU A 466 -25.61 -27.71 6.65
N PRO A 467 -24.52 -28.46 6.38
CA PRO A 467 -24.63 -29.83 5.95
C PRO A 467 -25.37 -30.62 7.03
N THR A 468 -26.47 -31.27 6.64
CA THR A 468 -27.22 -32.13 7.56
C THR A 468 -26.29 -33.27 8.00
N PRO A 469 -26.10 -33.51 9.32
CA PRO A 469 -25.25 -34.60 9.77
C PRO A 469 -25.78 -35.92 9.21
N GLU A 470 -24.91 -36.64 8.51
CA GLU A 470 -25.22 -37.96 7.95
C GLU A 470 -25.68 -38.87 9.11
N PRO A 471 -26.85 -39.54 9.02
CA PRO A 471 -27.32 -40.37 10.11
C PRO A 471 -26.32 -41.51 10.34
N GLU A 472 -25.82 -41.62 11.56
CA GLU A 472 -24.96 -42.72 12.02
C GLU A 472 -25.53 -44.04 11.49
N ALA A 473 -24.76 -44.71 10.62
CA ALA A 473 -25.10 -46.02 10.11
C ALA A 473 -25.35 -46.95 11.30
N THR A 474 -26.61 -47.34 11.48
CA THR A 474 -27.00 -48.23 12.57
C THR A 474 -26.30 -49.57 12.33
N PRO A 475 -25.47 -50.08 13.25
CA PRO A 475 -24.81 -51.36 13.04
C PRO A 475 -25.90 -52.44 12.95
N THR A 476 -25.91 -53.15 11.83
CA THR A 476 -26.86 -54.24 11.57
C THR A 476 -26.53 -55.41 12.51
N PRO A 477 -27.51 -56.04 13.17
CA PRO A 477 -27.28 -57.05 14.20
C PRO A 477 -26.66 -58.36 13.70
#